data_AF-A0A9N9WI11-F1
#
_entry.id   AF-A0A9N9WI11-F1
#
_cell.length_a   1.000
_cell.length_b   1.000
_cell.length_c   1.000
_cell.angle_alpha   90.00
_cell.angle_beta   90.00
_cell.angle_gamma   90.00
#
_symmetry.space_group_name_H-M   'P 1'
#
loop_
_entity.id
_entity.type
_entity.pdbx_description
1 polymer ?
#
loop_
_entity_poly.entity_id
_entity_poly.type
_entity_poly.pdbx_seq_one_letter_code
_entity_poly.pdbx_strand_id
1 'polypeptide(L)'
;MFAGSKILTLLYLPSWMNLAGYWFNLAFHLSLTLGSAVVLPGVMFLRSSPPEWVSALYAALDRPLVAICFSVFMLGCFVKCKSGLRDFFEWRGFHFLGRLSYCVFVLHFIVLRLILAGNTQLNHASIYSLITLLISVSVLSYIVAIPICLLVELPAIELWRACTQFERKPPVVQQPQSFVVKPLDLVANIRRRQDV
;
A
#
# COMPACT_ATOMS: atom_id res chain seq x y z
N MET A 1 -37.65 -29.70 -18.63
CA MET A 1 -37.36 -29.17 -17.27
C MET A 1 -35.93 -29.54 -16.91
N PHE A 2 -35.16 -28.66 -16.26
CA PHE A 2 -33.75 -28.82 -15.84
C PHE A 2 -32.62 -28.35 -16.77
N ALA A 3 -32.87 -27.39 -17.67
CA ALA A 3 -31.81 -26.65 -18.38
C ALA A 3 -31.43 -25.34 -17.67
N GLY A 4 -31.14 -25.38 -16.36
CA GLY A 4 -30.85 -24.14 -15.62
C GLY A 4 -30.48 -24.27 -14.15
N SER A 5 -30.06 -25.44 -13.68
CA SER A 5 -29.72 -25.59 -12.27
C SER A 5 -28.22 -25.47 -12.03
N LYS A 6 -27.83 -24.46 -11.25
CA LYS A 6 -26.47 -24.23 -10.68
C LYS A 6 -25.84 -25.47 -10.04
N ILE A 7 -26.65 -26.50 -9.75
CA ILE A 7 -26.26 -27.77 -9.15
C ILE A 7 -25.38 -28.61 -10.09
N LEU A 8 -25.60 -28.55 -11.41
CA LEU A 8 -24.77 -29.29 -12.39
C LEU A 8 -23.37 -28.70 -12.53
N THR A 9 -23.23 -27.37 -12.39
CA THR A 9 -21.92 -26.70 -12.37
C THR A 9 -21.17 -26.96 -11.06
N LEU A 10 -21.88 -27.14 -9.94
CA LEU A 10 -21.30 -27.56 -8.66
C LEU A 10 -20.91 -29.04 -8.63
N LEU A 11 -21.58 -29.90 -9.40
CA LEU A 11 -21.30 -31.34 -9.46
C LEU A 11 -20.10 -31.67 -10.38
N TYR A 12 -19.83 -30.83 -11.39
CA TYR A 12 -18.79 -31.07 -12.39
C TYR A 12 -17.45 -30.37 -12.09
N LEU A 13 -17.44 -29.34 -11.25
CA LEU A 13 -16.18 -28.79 -10.74
C LEU A 13 -15.66 -29.71 -9.62
N PRO A 14 -14.41 -30.21 -9.70
CA PRO A 14 -13.79 -30.97 -8.63
C PRO A 14 -13.99 -30.25 -7.29
N SER A 15 -14.49 -30.95 -6.27
CA SER A 15 -14.64 -30.42 -4.90
C SER A 15 -13.41 -29.63 -4.43
N TRP A 16 -12.22 -30.05 -4.87
CA TRP A 16 -10.92 -29.39 -4.65
C TRP A 16 -10.82 -27.93 -5.14
N MET A 17 -11.56 -27.52 -6.18
CA MET A 17 -11.55 -26.13 -6.68
C MET A 17 -12.37 -25.18 -5.80
N ASN A 18 -13.49 -25.66 -5.23
CA ASN A 18 -14.21 -24.89 -4.19
C ASN A 18 -13.44 -24.94 -2.86
N LEU A 19 -12.82 -26.08 -2.56
CA LEU A 19 -11.99 -26.27 -1.38
C LEU A 19 -10.86 -25.24 -1.32
N ALA A 20 -10.12 -25.03 -2.42
CA ALA A 20 -9.09 -23.98 -2.46
C ALA A 20 -9.66 -22.61 -2.05
N GLY A 21 -10.79 -22.17 -2.63
CA GLY A 21 -11.42 -20.89 -2.29
C GLY A 21 -11.86 -20.77 -0.82
N TYR A 22 -12.35 -21.85 -0.21
CA TYR A 22 -12.71 -21.90 1.22
C TYR A 22 -11.49 -21.91 2.12
N TRP A 23 -10.45 -22.69 1.80
CA TRP A 23 -9.21 -22.76 2.58
C TRP A 23 -8.44 -21.44 2.52
N PHE A 24 -8.52 -20.70 1.41
CA PHE A 24 -7.95 -19.35 1.29
C PHE A 24 -8.77 -18.30 2.06
N ASN A 25 -10.10 -18.34 2.01
CA ASN A 25 -10.93 -17.47 2.87
C ASN A 25 -10.73 -17.75 4.36
N LEU A 26 -10.56 -19.03 4.70
CA LEU A 26 -10.23 -19.47 6.05
C LEU A 26 -8.84 -18.97 6.42
N ALA A 27 -7.80 -19.17 5.61
CA ALA A 27 -6.45 -18.68 5.86
C ALA A 27 -6.40 -17.15 6.05
N PHE A 28 -7.20 -16.42 5.28
CA PHE A 28 -7.32 -14.97 5.37
C PHE A 28 -7.94 -14.52 6.71
N HIS A 29 -9.12 -15.05 7.07
CA HIS A 29 -9.77 -14.72 8.34
C HIS A 29 -9.01 -15.27 9.54
N LEU A 30 -8.38 -16.45 9.41
CA LEU A 30 -7.55 -17.07 10.43
C LEU A 30 -6.29 -16.25 10.66
N SER A 31 -5.65 -15.71 9.62
CA SER A 31 -4.53 -14.77 9.80
C SER A 31 -4.91 -13.49 10.55
N LEU A 32 -6.10 -12.95 10.29
CA LEU A 32 -6.57 -11.70 10.89
C LEU A 32 -7.01 -11.91 12.35
N THR A 33 -7.66 -13.05 12.63
CA THR A 33 -8.05 -13.46 13.99
C THR A 33 -6.86 -13.95 14.81
N LEU A 34 -5.88 -14.65 14.23
CA LEU A 34 -4.65 -15.04 14.93
C LEU A 34 -3.82 -13.80 15.23
N GLY A 35 -3.70 -12.85 14.30
CA GLY A 35 -3.01 -11.58 14.53
C GLY A 35 -3.60 -10.78 15.70
N SER A 36 -4.94 -10.64 15.75
CA SER A 36 -5.59 -9.95 16.87
C SER A 36 -5.52 -10.75 18.18
N ALA A 37 -5.65 -12.07 18.12
CA ALA A 37 -5.57 -12.96 19.28
C ALA A 37 -4.16 -13.07 19.86
N VAL A 38 -3.10 -12.67 19.14
CA VAL A 38 -1.73 -12.65 19.63
C VAL A 38 -1.39 -11.33 20.32
N VAL A 39 -1.99 -10.22 19.87
CA VAL A 39 -1.78 -8.89 20.46
C VAL A 39 -2.54 -8.73 21.78
N LEU A 40 -3.74 -9.29 21.90
CA LEU A 40 -4.58 -9.21 23.09
C LEU A 40 -3.94 -9.83 24.37
N PRO A 41 -3.29 -11.01 24.30
CA PRO A 41 -2.53 -11.57 25.41
C PRO A 41 -1.47 -10.62 25.94
N GLY A 42 -0.73 -9.92 25.08
CA GLY A 42 0.30 -8.97 25.51
C GLY A 42 -0.21 -7.88 26.44
N VAL A 43 -1.45 -7.42 26.21
CA VAL A 43 -2.12 -6.42 27.05
C VAL A 43 -2.58 -7.02 28.39
N MET A 44 -3.00 -8.29 28.38
CA MET A 44 -3.40 -9.02 29.60
C MET A 44 -2.20 -9.45 30.44
N PHE A 45 -1.08 -9.81 29.80
CA PHE A 45 0.19 -10.17 30.44
C PHE A 45 0.84 -9.01 31.19
N LEU A 46 0.57 -7.77 30.77
CA LEU A 46 1.03 -6.57 31.49
C LEU A 46 0.27 -6.31 32.79
N ARG A 47 -0.90 -6.94 33.00
CA ARG A 47 -1.82 -6.66 34.10
C ARG A 47 -1.79 -7.71 35.21
N SER A 48 -1.23 -8.88 34.95
CA SER A 48 -1.12 -9.98 35.91
C SER A 48 0.33 -10.46 35.93
N SER A 49 1.07 -10.24 37.03
CA SER A 49 2.46 -10.74 37.20
C SER A 49 2.52 -12.24 36.89
N PRO A 50 3.01 -12.66 35.72
CA PRO A 50 3.10 -14.06 35.35
C PRO A 50 4.46 -14.61 35.79
N PRO A 51 4.63 -15.94 35.85
CA PRO A 51 5.94 -16.54 36.10
C PRO A 51 6.92 -16.22 34.95
N GLU A 52 8.19 -15.98 35.30
CA GLU A 52 9.23 -15.42 34.42
C GLU A 52 9.45 -16.21 33.12
N TRP A 53 9.30 -17.53 33.16
CA TRP A 53 9.47 -18.41 32.00
C TRP A 53 8.41 -18.15 30.91
N VAL A 54 7.18 -17.76 31.30
CA VAL A 54 6.11 -17.44 30.34
C VAL A 54 6.38 -16.10 29.67
N SER A 55 6.92 -15.12 30.42
CA SER A 55 7.26 -13.81 29.86
C SER A 55 8.39 -13.91 28.83
N ALA A 56 9.42 -14.69 29.12
CA ALA A 56 10.53 -14.93 28.19
C ALA A 56 10.06 -15.67 26.92
N LEU A 57 9.21 -16.70 27.07
CA LEU A 57 8.67 -17.44 25.95
C LEU A 57 7.74 -16.57 25.08
N TYR A 58 6.94 -15.72 25.71
CA TYR A 58 6.08 -14.76 25.01
C TYR A 58 6.90 -13.74 24.22
N ALA A 59 7.93 -13.14 24.81
CA ALA A 59 8.80 -12.17 24.15
C ALA A 59 9.68 -12.78 23.03
N ALA A 60 9.89 -14.09 23.04
CA ALA A 60 10.57 -14.80 21.96
C ALA A 60 9.62 -15.12 20.80
N LEU A 61 8.34 -15.40 21.10
CA LEU A 61 7.36 -15.85 20.13
C LEU A 61 6.49 -14.72 19.55
N ASP A 62 6.37 -13.57 20.20
CA ASP A 62 5.51 -12.48 19.72
C ASP A 62 5.91 -12.02 18.32
N ARG A 63 7.18 -11.67 18.12
CA ARG A 63 7.69 -11.16 16.83
C ARG A 63 7.58 -12.17 15.69
N PRO A 64 8.04 -13.42 15.82
CA PRO A 64 7.94 -14.39 14.74
C PRO A 64 6.48 -14.78 14.47
N LEU A 65 5.62 -14.89 15.48
CA LEU A 65 4.22 -15.24 15.28
C LEU A 65 3.48 -14.15 14.51
N VAL A 66 3.72 -12.87 14.86
CA VAL A 66 3.20 -11.73 14.09
C VAL A 66 3.76 -11.72 12.66
N ALA A 67 5.05 -12.00 12.48
CA ALA A 67 5.67 -12.05 11.15
C ALA A 67 5.11 -13.18 10.28
N ILE A 68 4.88 -14.37 10.84
CA ILE A 68 4.27 -15.52 10.14
C ILE A 68 2.83 -15.19 9.74
N CYS A 69 2.03 -14.63 10.66
CA CYS A 69 0.68 -14.15 10.34
C CYS A 69 0.70 -13.15 9.18
N PHE A 70 1.53 -12.12 9.27
CA PHE A 70 1.63 -11.10 8.21
C PHE A 70 2.09 -11.68 6.86
N SER A 71 3.01 -12.65 6.89
CA SER A 71 3.46 -13.34 5.68
C SER A 71 2.32 -14.12 5.02
N VAL A 72 1.51 -14.84 5.80
CA VAL A 72 0.32 -15.56 5.31
C VAL A 72 -0.72 -14.59 4.74
N PHE A 73 -0.95 -13.45 5.42
CA PHE A 73 -1.82 -12.38 4.92
C PHE A 73 -1.36 -11.84 3.56
N MET A 74 -0.07 -11.50 3.43
CA MET A 74 0.50 -11.02 2.16
C MET A 74 0.41 -12.07 1.06
N LEU A 75 0.66 -13.34 1.37
CA LEU A 75 0.47 -14.46 0.43
C LEU A 75 -0.99 -14.55 -0.03
N GLY A 76 -1.95 -14.34 0.88
CA GLY A 76 -3.38 -14.25 0.55
C GLY A 76 -3.72 -13.11 -0.41
N CYS A 77 -3.02 -11.96 -0.30
CA CYS A 77 -3.15 -10.84 -1.24
C CYS A 77 -2.61 -11.18 -2.64
N PHE A 78 -1.49 -11.91 -2.75
CA PHE A 78 -0.87 -12.26 -4.04
C PHE A 78 -1.69 -13.26 -4.88
N VAL A 79 -2.48 -14.14 -4.24
CA VAL A 79 -3.24 -15.21 -4.92
C VAL A 79 -4.51 -14.69 -5.63
N LYS A 80 -4.72 -13.37 -5.72
CA LYS A 80 -5.86 -12.72 -6.42
C LYS A 80 -7.23 -13.23 -5.92
N CYS A 81 -7.40 -13.27 -4.60
CA CYS A 81 -8.69 -13.58 -4.00
C CYS A 81 -9.74 -12.51 -4.37
N LYS A 82 -10.95 -12.94 -4.68
CA LYS A 82 -12.10 -12.08 -4.98
C LYS A 82 -12.69 -11.51 -3.69
N SER A 83 -11.96 -10.61 -3.02
CA SER A 83 -12.37 -9.95 -1.78
C SER A 83 -12.32 -8.44 -1.95
N GLY A 84 -13.27 -7.70 -1.35
CA GLY A 84 -13.34 -6.23 -1.42
C GLY A 84 -12.10 -5.52 -0.87
N LEU A 85 -11.27 -6.22 -0.09
CA LEU A 85 -9.97 -5.72 0.36
C LEU A 85 -8.98 -5.55 -0.80
N ARG A 86 -9.10 -6.33 -1.88
CA ARG A 86 -8.30 -6.11 -3.09
C ARG A 86 -8.63 -4.76 -3.72
N ASP A 87 -9.91 -4.42 -3.82
CA ASP A 87 -10.35 -3.13 -4.36
C ASP A 87 -9.85 -1.97 -3.51
N PHE A 88 -9.78 -2.18 -2.19
CA PHE A 88 -9.15 -1.24 -1.26
C PHE A 88 -7.63 -1.13 -1.46
N PHE A 89 -6.90 -2.24 -1.57
CA PHE A 89 -5.44 -2.25 -1.79
C PHE A 89 -5.01 -1.80 -3.19
N GLU A 90 -5.84 -2.03 -4.22
CA GLU A 90 -5.62 -1.54 -5.60
C GLU A 90 -6.02 -0.08 -5.77
N TRP A 91 -6.52 0.56 -4.71
CA TRP A 91 -6.88 1.96 -4.78
C TRP A 91 -5.64 2.79 -5.09
N ARG A 92 -5.74 3.62 -6.14
CA ARG A 92 -4.70 4.55 -6.60
C ARG A 92 -4.14 5.45 -5.48
N GLY A 93 -4.89 5.65 -4.39
CA GLY A 93 -4.41 6.34 -3.18
C GLY A 93 -3.24 5.63 -2.47
N PHE A 94 -3.19 4.30 -2.48
CA PHE A 94 -2.10 3.53 -1.86
C PHE A 94 -0.75 3.77 -2.52
N HIS A 95 -0.73 4.11 -3.81
CA HIS A 95 0.51 4.42 -4.50
C HIS A 95 1.14 5.72 -3.99
N PHE A 96 0.32 6.72 -3.66
CA PHE A 96 0.79 7.95 -3.01
C PHE A 96 1.17 7.69 -1.56
N LEU A 97 0.35 6.91 -0.84
CA LEU A 97 0.61 6.59 0.56
C LEU A 97 1.91 5.81 0.75
N GLY A 98 2.22 4.85 -0.13
CA GLY A 98 3.47 4.08 -0.08
C GLY A 98 4.71 4.96 -0.28
N ARG A 99 4.63 5.97 -1.16
CA ARG A 99 5.70 6.95 -1.38
C ARG A 99 5.91 7.85 -0.17
N LEU A 100 4.81 8.36 0.39
CA LEU A 100 4.86 9.14 1.63
C LEU A 100 5.48 8.33 2.77
N SER A 101 5.04 7.07 2.96
CA SER A 101 5.61 6.16 3.96
C SER A 101 7.11 5.92 3.75
N TYR A 102 7.57 5.83 2.50
CA TYR A 102 8.99 5.71 2.19
C TYR A 102 9.78 6.96 2.58
N CYS A 103 9.30 8.16 2.21
CA CYS A 103 9.94 9.42 2.62
C CYS A 103 10.00 9.57 4.15
N VAL A 104 8.91 9.21 4.84
CA VAL A 104 8.85 9.20 6.31
C VAL A 104 9.85 8.22 6.89
N PHE A 105 9.95 7.00 6.37
CA PHE A 105 10.89 5.99 6.86
C PHE A 105 12.35 6.45 6.78
N VAL A 106 12.76 7.04 5.66
CA VAL A 106 14.13 7.56 5.47
C VAL A 106 14.43 8.69 6.46
N LEU A 107 13.50 9.61 6.65
CA LEU A 107 13.67 10.75 7.56
C LEU A 107 13.55 10.36 9.02
N HIS A 108 12.70 9.39 9.35
CA HIS A 108 12.47 8.93 10.71
C HIS A 108 13.78 8.48 11.37
N PHE A 109 14.61 7.69 10.69
CA PHE A 109 15.91 7.26 11.20
C PHE A 109 16.90 8.40 11.40
N ILE A 110 16.80 9.46 10.59
CA ILE A 110 17.67 10.65 10.71
C ILE A 110 17.21 11.48 11.90
N VAL A 111 15.92 11.78 12.00
CA VAL A 111 15.30 12.54 13.11
C VAL A 111 15.54 11.83 14.45
N LEU A 112 15.34 10.51 14.49
CA LEU A 112 15.60 9.71 15.69
C LEU A 112 17.07 9.80 16.11
N ARG A 113 18.02 9.69 15.18
CA ARG A 113 19.46 9.86 15.48
C ARG A 113 19.82 11.26 15.97
N LEU A 114 19.25 12.31 15.36
CA LEU A 114 19.50 13.69 15.78
C LEU A 114 18.97 13.96 17.20
N ILE A 115 17.77 13.46 17.51
CA ILE A 115 17.18 13.60 18.84
C ILE A 115 17.97 12.81 19.88
N LEU A 116 18.41 11.59 19.55
CA LEU A 116 19.23 10.77 20.44
C LEU A 116 20.61 11.40 20.69
N ALA A 117 21.23 11.97 19.66
CA ALA A 117 22.51 12.67 19.77
C ALA A 117 22.40 13.96 20.60
N GLY A 118 21.26 14.66 20.54
CA GLY A 118 20.99 15.85 21.35
C GLY A 118 20.62 15.57 22.80
N ASN A 119 20.11 14.37 23.11
CA ASN A 119 19.72 13.96 24.46
C ASN A 119 20.83 13.13 25.12
N THR A 120 21.91 13.80 25.56
CA THR A 120 23.02 13.17 26.31
C THR A 120 22.71 12.94 27.79
N GLN A 121 21.52 13.34 28.25
CA GLN A 121 21.08 13.15 29.62
C GLN A 121 20.34 11.81 29.73
N LEU A 122 20.80 10.95 30.64
CA LEU A 122 20.08 9.80 31.18
C LEU A 122 18.88 10.29 32.00
N ASN A 123 17.97 11.01 31.37
CA ASN A 123 16.77 11.48 32.02
C ASN A 123 15.93 10.23 32.29
N HIS A 124 15.47 10.05 33.53
CA HIS A 124 14.76 8.86 34.00
C HIS A 124 13.83 8.33 32.90
N ALA A 125 14.22 7.22 32.27
CA ALA A 125 13.53 6.61 31.14
C ALA A 125 12.24 5.93 31.62
N SER A 126 11.35 6.75 32.16
CA SER A 126 10.00 6.35 32.48
C SER A 126 9.27 6.07 31.18
N ILE A 127 8.37 5.08 31.22
CA ILE A 127 7.55 4.65 30.08
C ILE A 127 6.84 5.85 29.44
N TYR A 128 6.40 6.83 30.24
CA TYR A 128 5.78 8.06 29.76
C TYR A 128 6.70 8.95 28.93
N SER A 129 7.99 9.04 29.30
CA SER A 129 9.00 9.81 28.57
C SER A 129 9.28 9.15 27.22
N LEU A 130 9.39 7.83 27.19
CA LEU A 130 9.57 7.06 25.96
C LEU A 130 8.38 7.18 25.01
N ILE A 131 7.14 7.09 25.53
CA ILE A 131 5.93 7.25 24.71
C ILE A 131 5.84 8.66 24.13
N THR A 132 6.06 9.68 24.95
CA THR A 132 6.02 11.09 24.51
C THR A 132 7.09 11.37 23.46
N LEU A 133 8.29 10.82 23.64
CA LEU A 133 9.38 10.91 22.67
C LEU A 133 9.00 10.23 21.36
N LEU A 134 8.43 9.02 21.41
CA LEU A 134 8.03 8.27 20.23
C LEU A 134 6.94 8.99 19.43
N ILE A 135 5.93 9.55 20.10
CA ILE A 135 4.87 10.35 19.48
C ILE A 135 5.48 11.60 18.84
N SER A 136 6.32 12.33 19.58
CA SER A 136 6.93 13.58 19.11
C SER A 136 7.83 13.37 17.90
N VAL A 137 8.70 12.35 17.94
CA VAL A 137 9.57 11.95 16.81
C VAL A 137 8.73 11.57 15.59
N SER A 138 7.65 10.80 15.78
CA SER A 138 6.79 10.36 14.69
C SER A 138 6.08 11.54 14.03
N VAL A 139 5.40 12.38 14.81
CA VAL A 139 4.68 13.56 14.29
C VAL A 139 5.65 14.50 13.57
N LEU A 140 6.81 14.78 14.17
CA LEU A 140 7.82 15.63 13.55
C LEU A 140 8.34 15.04 12.23
N SER A 141 8.58 13.73 12.19
CA SER A 141 9.01 13.03 10.97
C SER A 141 7.97 13.18 9.84
N TYR A 142 6.67 13.08 10.15
CA TYR A 142 5.61 13.28 9.17
C TYR A 142 5.53 14.73 8.68
N ILE A 143 5.64 15.71 9.59
CA ILE A 143 5.62 17.14 9.23
C ILE A 143 6.77 17.49 8.28
N VAL A 144 7.95 16.91 8.47
CA VAL A 144 9.12 17.16 7.62
C VAL A 144 9.09 16.35 6.33
N ALA A 145 8.54 15.12 6.35
CA ALA A 145 8.48 14.25 5.19
C ALA A 145 7.49 14.73 4.12
N ILE A 146 6.35 15.31 4.51
CA ILE A 146 5.34 15.81 3.56
C ILE A 146 5.91 16.87 2.59
N PRO A 147 6.52 17.98 3.04
CA PRO A 147 7.05 18.99 2.13
C PRO A 147 8.22 18.44 1.32
N ILE A 148 9.08 17.58 1.88
CA ILE A 148 10.19 16.96 1.14
C ILE A 148 9.69 16.01 0.05
N CYS A 149 8.69 15.19 0.35
CA CYS A 149 8.04 14.33 -0.65
C CYS A 149 7.45 15.18 -1.79
N LEU A 150 6.80 16.29 -1.46
CA LEU A 150 6.23 17.18 -2.48
C LEU A 150 7.30 17.93 -3.29
N LEU A 151 8.35 18.45 -2.64
CA LEU A 151 9.36 19.32 -3.26
C LEU A 151 10.48 18.54 -3.95
N VAL A 152 10.78 17.32 -3.54
CA VAL A 152 11.90 16.52 -4.08
C VAL A 152 11.39 15.40 -4.96
N GLU A 153 10.37 14.66 -4.52
CA GLU A 153 9.90 13.49 -5.25
C GLU A 153 9.18 13.90 -6.55
N LEU A 154 8.33 14.93 -6.52
CA LEU A 154 7.63 15.42 -7.73
C LEU A 154 8.61 15.87 -8.83
N PRO A 155 9.60 16.76 -8.60
CA PRO A 155 10.53 17.12 -9.66
C PRO A 155 11.46 15.97 -10.04
N ALA A 156 11.85 15.10 -9.12
CA ALA A 156 12.65 13.91 -9.46
C ALA A 156 11.90 12.98 -10.42
N ILE A 157 10.57 12.84 -10.26
CA ILE A 157 9.73 12.06 -11.17
C ILE A 157 9.61 12.73 -12.53
N GLU A 158 9.42 14.05 -12.57
CA GLU A 158 9.38 14.85 -13.81
C GLU A 158 10.71 14.73 -14.58
N LEU A 159 11.84 14.87 -13.89
CA LEU A 159 13.19 14.69 -14.42
C LEU A 159 13.41 13.27 -14.94
N TRP A 160 13.05 12.25 -14.16
CA TRP A 160 13.17 10.85 -14.59
C TRP A 160 12.33 10.57 -15.84
N ARG A 161 11.11 11.11 -15.91
CA ARG A 161 10.26 11.01 -17.10
C ARG A 161 10.90 11.72 -18.30
N ALA A 162 11.45 12.92 -18.12
CA ALA A 162 12.12 13.65 -19.18
C ALA A 162 13.34 12.88 -19.73
N CYS A 163 14.18 12.33 -18.84
CA CYS A 163 15.33 11.52 -19.22
C CYS A 163 14.95 10.21 -19.91
N THR A 164 13.91 9.51 -19.43
CA THR A 164 13.48 8.23 -20.03
C THR A 164 12.65 8.41 -21.31
N GLN A 165 11.98 9.55 -21.49
CA GLN A 165 11.33 9.92 -22.75
C GLN A 165 12.33 10.36 -23.83
N PHE A 166 13.52 10.82 -23.46
CA PHE A 166 14.61 11.08 -24.40
C PHE A 166 15.04 9.80 -25.14
N GLU A 167 15.15 8.67 -24.41
CA GLU A 167 15.46 7.35 -24.96
C GLU A 167 14.28 6.69 -25.69
N ARG A 168 13.05 7.19 -25.49
CA ARG A 168 11.81 6.59 -25.95
C ARG A 168 10.98 7.55 -26.80
N LYS A 169 11.63 8.40 -27.60
CA LYS A 169 10.97 9.02 -28.73
C LYS A 169 11.08 8.05 -29.91
N PRO A 170 10.09 7.15 -30.17
CA PRO A 170 9.95 6.65 -31.53
C PRO A 170 9.83 7.88 -32.44
N PRO A 171 10.34 7.84 -33.68
CA PRO A 171 10.17 8.95 -34.60
C PRO A 171 8.71 9.33 -34.55
N VAL A 172 8.45 10.59 -34.20
CA VAL A 172 7.12 11.15 -34.34
C VAL A 172 6.85 11.00 -35.82
N VAL A 173 6.14 9.94 -36.20
CA VAL A 173 5.35 9.96 -37.42
C VAL A 173 4.42 11.11 -37.13
N GLN A 174 4.78 12.27 -37.67
CA GLN A 174 3.83 13.32 -37.92
C GLN A 174 2.78 12.62 -38.76
N GLN A 175 1.72 12.12 -38.12
CA GLN A 175 0.47 11.98 -38.83
C GLN A 175 0.28 13.36 -39.44
N PRO A 176 0.30 13.49 -40.79
CA PRO A 176 0.06 14.78 -41.41
C PRO A 176 -1.21 15.27 -40.73
N GLN A 177 -1.16 16.47 -40.14
CA GLN A 177 -2.31 17.04 -39.46
C GLN A 177 -3.51 16.70 -40.33
N SER A 178 -4.35 15.76 -39.89
CA SER A 178 -5.60 15.53 -40.57
C SER A 178 -6.32 16.80 -40.22
N PHE A 179 -6.19 17.80 -41.09
CA PHE A 179 -7.09 18.92 -41.17
C PHE A 179 -8.45 18.23 -41.25
N VAL A 180 -9.10 18.07 -40.10
CA VAL A 180 -10.51 17.73 -40.04
C VAL A 180 -11.15 19.02 -40.52
N VAL A 181 -11.12 19.22 -41.84
CA VAL A 181 -11.87 20.25 -42.51
C VAL A 181 -13.30 19.84 -42.24
N LYS A 182 -13.93 20.51 -41.27
CA LYS A 182 -15.34 20.34 -41.02
C LYS A 182 -16.03 20.60 -42.37
N PRO A 183 -16.98 19.76 -42.81
CA PRO A 183 -17.61 19.93 -44.11
C PRO A 183 -18.21 21.33 -44.31
N LEU A 184 -18.58 22.01 -43.22
CA LEU A 184 -18.98 23.42 -43.21
C LEU A 184 -17.91 24.39 -43.72
N ASP A 185 -16.64 24.21 -43.37
CA ASP A 185 -15.54 25.06 -43.86
C ASP A 185 -15.30 24.84 -45.35
N LEU A 186 -15.50 23.61 -45.84
CA LEU A 186 -15.36 23.30 -47.26
C LEU A 186 -16.47 23.98 -48.08
N VAL A 187 -17.72 23.92 -47.61
CA VAL A 187 -18.87 24.59 -48.25
C VAL A 187 -18.71 26.11 -48.19
N ALA A 188 -18.25 26.66 -47.06
CA ALA A 188 -18.02 28.09 -46.92
C ALA A 188 -16.95 28.60 -47.90
N ASN A 189 -15.88 27.81 -48.11
CA ASN A 189 -14.81 28.17 -49.02
C ASN A 189 -15.19 28.01 -50.51
N ILE A 190 -16.05 27.03 -50.84
CA ILE A 190 -16.60 26.86 -52.20
C ILE A 190 -17.57 28.00 -52.53
N ARG A 191 -18.46 28.37 -51.59
CA ARG A 191 -19.39 29.49 -51.80
C ARG A 191 -18.61 30.81 -52.00
N ARG A 192 -17.60 31.07 -51.16
CA ARG A 192 -16.72 32.25 -51.30
C ARG A 192 -16.00 32.31 -52.66
N ARG A 193 -15.71 31.16 -53.29
CA ARG A 193 -15.08 31.08 -54.62
C ARG A 193 -16.04 31.33 -55.77
N GLN A 194 -17.35 31.17 -55.58
CA GLN A 194 -18.37 31.43 -56.62
C GLN A 194 -18.84 32.88 -56.66
N ASP A 195 -18.57 33.65 -55.60
CA ASP A 195 -18.94 35.06 -55.49
C ASP A 195 -17.85 36.04 -56.02
N VAL A 196 -16.84 35.53 -56.75
CA VAL A 196 -15.75 36.31 -57.38
C VAL A 196 -15.78 36.18 -58.89
#